data_AF-A0ABD0PNT9-F1
#
_entry.id   AF-A0ABD0PNT9-F1
#
_cell.length_a   1.000
_cell.length_b   1.000
_cell.length_c   1.000
_cell.angle_alpha   90.00
_cell.angle_beta   90.00
_cell.angle_gamma   90.00
#
_symmetry.space_group_name_H-M   'P 1'
#
loop_
_entity.id
_entity.type
_entity.pdbx_description
1 polymer ?
#
loop_
_entity_poly.entity_id
_entity_poly.type
_entity_poly.pdbx_seq_one_letter_code
_entity_poly.pdbx_strand_id
1 'polypeptide(L)'
;MFKICFLFRYALGVAYKSAPKNEWSGKNSSSWVFSRCNNNFLVRHNNKESIVEASLQLRRVGVLLDYDNNALSFYDAMNSQHIYTFDVSFLLPVAPTFMIWNKSLMIMSGLPVPDFVDCSEQQEGICRQQDSPYVSGMKSCH
;
A
#
# COMPACT_ATOMS: atom_id res chain seq x y z
N MET A 1 10.77 6.05 -35.11
CA MET A 1 10.46 6.85 -33.91
C MET A 1 9.19 7.65 -34.19
N PHE A 2 8.04 7.23 -33.64
CA PHE A 2 6.97 8.12 -33.19
C PHE A 2 6.18 7.37 -32.11
N LYS A 3 5.77 8.15 -31.12
CA LYS A 3 5.13 7.77 -29.87
C LYS A 3 3.63 7.87 -30.08
N ILE A 4 2.92 6.76 -29.87
CA ILE A 4 1.46 6.74 -29.82
C ILE A 4 1.06 6.51 -28.36
N CYS A 5 0.42 7.51 -27.77
CA CYS A 5 -0.20 7.43 -26.45
C CYS A 5 -1.44 6.52 -26.53
N PHE A 6 -1.47 5.44 -25.76
CA PHE A 6 -2.66 4.61 -25.57
C PHE A 6 -3.00 4.55 -24.07
N LEU A 7 -4.31 4.59 -23.79
CA LEU A 7 -4.95 4.54 -22.48
C LEU A 7 -4.36 3.41 -21.61
N PHE A 8 -3.66 3.76 -20.52
CA PHE A 8 -3.15 2.80 -19.53
C PHE A 8 -4.28 2.42 -18.58
N ARG A 9 -5.05 1.39 -18.94
CA ARG A 9 -6.00 0.74 -18.01
C ARG A 9 -5.43 -0.57 -17.51
N TYR A 10 -5.22 -0.65 -16.20
CA TYR A 10 -4.85 -1.88 -15.51
C TYR A 10 -5.36 -1.86 -14.06
N ALA A 11 -5.52 -3.03 -13.47
CA ALA A 11 -5.69 -3.20 -12.04
C ALA A 11 -4.82 -4.37 -11.56
N LEU A 12 -4.30 -4.26 -10.35
CA LEU A 12 -3.50 -5.28 -9.70
C LEU A 12 -3.72 -5.24 -8.18
N GLY A 13 -3.51 -6.36 -7.52
CA GLY A 13 -3.60 -6.46 -6.06
C GLY A 13 -3.72 -7.91 -5.63
N VAL A 14 -4.56 -8.17 -4.64
CA VAL A 14 -4.77 -9.52 -4.12
C VAL A 14 -6.26 -9.88 -4.07
N ALA A 15 -6.55 -11.17 -4.17
CA ALA A 15 -7.89 -11.71 -4.05
C ALA A 15 -7.87 -13.06 -3.34
N TYR A 16 -8.96 -13.41 -2.66
CA TYR A 16 -9.16 -14.79 -2.24
C TYR A 16 -9.23 -15.72 -3.45
N LYS A 17 -8.76 -16.96 -3.32
CA LYS A 17 -8.85 -17.96 -4.39
C LYS A 17 -10.30 -18.25 -4.81
N SER A 18 -11.25 -18.07 -3.90
CA SER A 18 -12.69 -18.21 -4.11
C SER A 18 -13.35 -16.99 -4.77
N ALA A 19 -12.59 -15.93 -5.06
CA ALA A 19 -13.15 -14.72 -5.66
C ALA A 19 -13.85 -15.04 -7.00
N PRO A 20 -15.04 -14.47 -7.25
CA PRO A 20 -15.75 -14.64 -8.52
C PRO A 20 -14.90 -14.19 -9.71
N LYS A 21 -14.80 -15.03 -10.74
CA LYS A 21 -14.00 -14.75 -11.95
C LYS A 21 -14.77 -13.98 -13.03
N ASN A 22 -16.09 -13.89 -12.90
CA ASN A 22 -17.00 -13.20 -13.81
C ASN A 22 -17.28 -11.75 -13.38
N GLU A 23 -16.55 -11.22 -12.40
CA GLU A 23 -16.71 -9.86 -11.87
C GLU A 23 -15.38 -9.09 -11.92
N TRP A 24 -15.47 -7.76 -11.92
CA TRP A 24 -14.28 -6.91 -11.80
C TRP A 24 -13.69 -6.99 -10.39
N SER A 25 -12.36 -7.09 -10.28
CA SER A 25 -11.70 -7.04 -8.98
C SER A 25 -11.96 -5.71 -8.28
N GLY A 26 -12.15 -5.78 -6.96
CA GLY A 26 -12.58 -4.67 -6.09
C GLY A 26 -14.09 -4.46 -6.01
N LYS A 27 -14.91 -5.16 -6.82
CA LYS A 27 -16.37 -5.02 -6.81
C LYS A 27 -17.04 -5.67 -5.59
N ASN A 28 -16.42 -6.71 -5.04
CA ASN A 28 -16.91 -7.41 -3.85
C ASN A 28 -15.82 -7.44 -2.75
N SER A 29 -16.16 -8.02 -1.60
CA SER A 29 -15.26 -8.12 -0.45
C SER A 29 -14.14 -9.15 -0.58
N SER A 30 -14.04 -9.86 -1.72
CA SER A 30 -13.05 -10.93 -1.93
C SER A 30 -11.78 -10.45 -2.65
N SER A 31 -11.65 -9.15 -2.92
CA SER A 31 -10.47 -8.59 -3.58
C SER A 31 -10.17 -7.14 -3.17
N TRP A 32 -8.89 -6.79 -3.20
CA TRP A 32 -8.35 -5.47 -2.90
C TRP A 32 -7.38 -5.09 -4.00
N VAL A 33 -7.67 -4.00 -4.72
CA VAL A 33 -6.91 -3.67 -5.92
C VAL A 33 -6.55 -2.19 -6.02
N PHE A 34 -5.33 -1.94 -6.48
CA PHE A 34 -4.90 -0.67 -7.04
C PHE A 34 -5.11 -0.71 -8.56
N SER A 35 -5.49 0.41 -9.15
CA SER A 35 -5.75 0.49 -10.58
C SER A 35 -5.44 1.85 -11.16
N ARG A 36 -5.10 1.86 -12.44
CA ARG A 36 -4.99 3.06 -13.24
C ARG A 36 -6.11 3.08 -14.26
N CYS A 37 -6.82 4.20 -14.33
CA CYS A 37 -7.76 4.49 -15.39
C CYS A 37 -7.40 5.84 -16.00
N ASN A 38 -6.75 5.81 -17.16
CA ASN A 38 -6.23 6.99 -17.84
C ASN A 38 -5.19 7.72 -16.96
N ASN A 39 -5.54 8.91 -16.47
CA ASN A 39 -4.70 9.74 -15.60
C ASN A 39 -5.06 9.60 -14.12
N ASN A 40 -6.09 8.83 -13.79
CA ASN A 40 -6.53 8.64 -12.43
C ASN A 40 -6.00 7.31 -11.89
N PHE A 41 -5.54 7.35 -10.64
CA PHE A 41 -5.21 6.17 -9.88
C PHE A 41 -6.28 5.96 -8.81
N LEU A 42 -6.71 4.72 -8.66
CA LEU A 42 -7.84 4.35 -7.82
C LEU A 42 -7.49 3.09 -7.04
N VAL A 43 -7.92 3.05 -5.79
CA VAL A 43 -7.97 1.83 -4.99
C VAL A 43 -9.42 1.38 -4.86
N ARG A 44 -9.68 0.07 -4.97
CA ARG A 44 -11.02 -0.50 -4.92
C ARG A 44 -11.10 -1.73 -4.03
N HIS A 45 -12.15 -1.79 -3.24
CA HIS A 45 -12.52 -2.93 -2.41
C HIS A 45 -13.99 -2.85 -2.04
N ASN A 46 -14.72 -3.98 -2.09
CA ASN A 46 -16.10 -4.08 -1.65
C ASN A 46 -17.03 -2.99 -2.22
N ASN A 47 -16.95 -2.78 -3.55
CA ASN A 47 -17.73 -1.78 -4.28
C ASN A 47 -17.47 -0.32 -3.86
N LYS A 48 -16.41 -0.08 -3.08
CA LYS A 48 -15.92 1.26 -2.75
C LYS A 48 -14.70 1.55 -3.60
N GLU A 49 -14.59 2.80 -4.04
CA GLU A 49 -13.42 3.31 -4.73
C GLU A 49 -12.94 4.62 -4.11
N SER A 50 -11.63 4.86 -4.17
CA SER A 50 -11.01 6.10 -3.70
C SER A 50 -9.88 6.49 -4.64
N ILE A 51 -9.82 7.78 -4.99
CA ILE A 51 -8.73 8.34 -5.79
C ILE A 51 -7.48 8.40 -4.92
N VAL A 52 -6.34 8.03 -5.49
CA VAL A 52 -5.03 8.12 -4.85
C VAL A 52 -4.07 8.87 -5.74
N GLU A 53 -3.12 9.56 -5.12
CA GLU A 53 -2.08 10.29 -5.85
C GLU A 53 -0.92 9.36 -6.19
N ALA A 54 -0.54 9.33 -7.46
CA ALA A 54 0.66 8.64 -7.93
C ALA A 54 1.21 9.33 -9.18
N SER A 55 2.50 9.15 -9.44
CA SER A 55 3.12 9.71 -10.64
C SER A 55 2.47 9.19 -11.92
N LEU A 56 2.13 10.08 -12.85
CA LEU A 56 1.67 9.66 -14.19
C LEU A 56 2.73 8.83 -14.94
N GLN A 57 3.99 8.92 -14.52
CA GLN A 57 5.10 8.13 -15.03
C GLN A 57 5.29 6.78 -14.31
N LEU A 58 4.41 6.39 -13.38
CA LEU A 58 4.48 5.12 -12.65
C LEU A 58 4.71 3.92 -13.59
N ARG A 59 5.87 3.28 -13.46
CA ARG A 59 6.32 2.14 -14.31
C ARG A 59 6.27 0.80 -13.60
N ARG A 60 6.55 0.78 -12.29
CA ARG A 60 6.65 -0.43 -11.48
C ARG A 60 5.87 -0.21 -10.18
N VAL A 61 4.91 -1.07 -9.94
CA VAL A 61 4.13 -1.06 -8.70
C VAL A 61 4.65 -2.18 -7.81
N GLY A 62 5.14 -1.81 -6.62
CA GLY A 62 5.40 -2.75 -5.53
C GLY A 62 4.09 -3.07 -4.81
N VAL A 63 3.88 -4.33 -4.47
CA VAL A 63 2.76 -4.78 -3.65
C VAL A 63 3.35 -5.52 -2.46
N LEU A 64 3.09 -5.02 -1.26
CA LEU A 64 3.55 -5.59 0.00
C LEU A 64 2.33 -6.12 0.75
N LEU A 65 2.38 -7.39 1.10
CA LEU A 65 1.39 -8.07 1.92
C LEU A 65 2.03 -8.37 3.27
N ASP A 66 1.54 -7.71 4.31
CA ASP A 66 2.00 -7.85 5.68
C ASP A 66 0.85 -8.43 6.52
N TYR A 67 0.98 -9.72 6.85
CA TYR A 67 -0.03 -10.42 7.64
C TYR A 67 0.03 -10.05 9.12
N ASP A 68 1.21 -9.71 9.64
CA ASP A 68 1.40 -9.43 11.06
C ASP A 68 0.80 -8.07 11.41
N ASN A 69 0.96 -7.08 10.52
CA ASN A 69 0.40 -5.74 10.69
C ASN A 69 -0.97 -5.54 10.03
N ASN A 70 -1.61 -6.61 9.52
CA ASN A 70 -2.90 -6.53 8.83
C ASN A 70 -2.92 -5.48 7.70
N ALA A 71 -1.87 -5.43 6.88
CA ALA A 71 -1.68 -4.38 5.89
C ALA A 71 -1.45 -4.93 4.48
N LEU A 72 -2.07 -4.25 3.51
CA LEU A 72 -1.76 -4.42 2.09
C LEU A 72 -1.38 -3.06 1.50
N SER A 73 -0.10 -2.92 1.14
CA SER A 73 0.48 -1.65 0.72
C SER A 73 0.94 -1.66 -0.75
N PHE A 74 0.77 -0.52 -1.41
CA PHE A 74 1.17 -0.28 -2.79
C PHE A 74 2.21 0.84 -2.85
N TYR A 75 3.25 0.64 -3.68
CA TYR A 75 4.37 1.56 -3.80
C TYR A 75 4.71 1.84 -5.27
N ASP A 76 5.23 3.04 -5.55
CA ASP A 76 6.08 3.26 -6.71
C ASP A 76 7.45 2.67 -6.41
N ALA A 77 7.70 1.47 -6.91
CA ALA A 77 8.91 0.71 -6.60
C ALA A 77 10.17 1.28 -7.26
N MET A 78 10.05 2.20 -8.23
CA MET A 78 11.23 2.86 -8.81
C MET A 78 11.68 4.05 -7.97
N ASN A 79 10.73 4.75 -7.35
CA ASN A 79 10.98 5.96 -6.57
C ASN A 79 10.89 5.72 -5.05
N SER A 80 10.68 4.46 -4.62
CA SER A 80 10.46 4.07 -3.22
C SER A 80 9.39 4.91 -2.51
N GLN A 81 8.33 5.27 -3.24
CA GLN A 81 7.26 6.12 -2.72
C GLN A 81 6.03 5.28 -2.37
N HIS A 82 5.51 5.45 -1.15
CA HIS A 82 4.23 4.88 -0.74
C HIS A 82 3.08 5.53 -1.52
N ILE A 83 2.14 4.71 -1.99
CA ILE A 83 0.94 5.17 -2.71
C ILE A 83 -0.30 5.02 -1.81
N TYR A 84 -0.52 3.81 -1.28
CA TYR A 84 -1.71 3.52 -0.48
C TYR A 84 -1.54 2.26 0.36
N THR A 85 -2.23 2.19 1.50
CA THR A 85 -2.35 0.98 2.34
C THR A 85 -3.82 0.71 2.64
N PHE A 86 -4.26 -0.53 2.40
CA PHE A 86 -5.47 -1.04 3.04
C PHE A 86 -5.12 -1.59 4.42
N ASP A 87 -5.88 -1.18 5.43
CA ASP A 87 -5.96 -1.86 6.71
C ASP A 87 -6.97 -3.02 6.58
N VAL A 88 -6.47 -4.25 6.66
CA VAL A 88 -7.21 -5.47 6.37
C VAL A 88 -6.63 -6.70 7.07
N SER A 89 -7.48 -7.36 7.86
CA SER A 89 -7.23 -8.73 8.33
C SER A 89 -7.82 -9.75 7.34
N PHE A 90 -6.94 -10.46 6.62
CA PHE A 90 -7.38 -11.50 5.68
C PHE A 90 -7.88 -12.73 6.43
N LEU A 91 -9.08 -13.20 6.08
CA LEU A 91 -9.69 -14.39 6.68
C LEU A 91 -9.15 -15.69 6.08
N LEU A 92 -8.58 -15.62 4.87
CA LEU A 92 -8.06 -16.75 4.11
C LEU A 92 -6.78 -16.33 3.36
N PRO A 93 -5.93 -17.28 2.93
CA PRO A 93 -4.80 -16.97 2.06
C PRO A 93 -5.27 -16.30 0.76
N VAL A 94 -4.56 -15.25 0.36
CA VAL A 94 -4.82 -14.53 -0.88
C VAL A 94 -3.83 -14.92 -1.97
N ALA A 95 -4.20 -14.65 -3.21
CA ALA A 95 -3.33 -14.78 -4.37
C ALA A 95 -3.25 -13.44 -5.12
N PRO A 96 -2.16 -13.16 -5.83
CA PRO A 96 -2.09 -12.02 -6.72
C PRO A 96 -3.22 -12.05 -7.77
N THR A 97 -3.81 -10.90 -8.05
CA THR A 97 -4.79 -10.72 -9.12
C THR A 97 -4.38 -9.57 -10.04
N PHE A 98 -4.67 -9.73 -11.33
CA PHE A 98 -4.31 -8.77 -12.38
C PHE A 98 -5.44 -8.66 -13.40
N MET A 99 -5.80 -7.44 -13.77
CA MET A 99 -6.68 -7.15 -14.91
C MET A 99 -5.95 -6.19 -15.85
N ILE A 100 -5.64 -6.68 -17.05
CA ILE A 100 -4.85 -5.94 -18.04
C ILE A 100 -5.69 -5.79 -19.30
N TRP A 101 -5.89 -4.55 -19.77
CA TRP A 101 -6.73 -4.29 -20.94
C TRP A 101 -5.93 -4.23 -22.25
N ASN A 102 -5.01 -3.26 -22.36
CA ASN A 102 -4.49 -2.84 -23.68
C ASN A 102 -2.99 -3.10 -23.87
N LYS A 103 -2.30 -3.78 -22.93
CA LYS A 103 -0.85 -3.91 -22.86
C LYS A 103 -0.42 -5.25 -22.24
N SER A 104 0.88 -5.47 -22.10
CA SER A 104 1.49 -6.58 -21.37
C SER A 104 1.93 -6.14 -19.96
N LEU A 105 2.01 -7.10 -19.05
CA LEU A 105 2.61 -6.95 -17.72
C LEU A 105 3.79 -7.93 -17.62
N MET A 106 4.87 -7.50 -16.95
CA MET A 106 5.94 -8.39 -16.51
C MET A 106 5.85 -8.53 -15.00
N ILE A 107 5.83 -9.77 -14.51
CA ILE A 107 5.81 -10.08 -13.08
C ILE A 107 7.24 -10.36 -12.64
N MET A 108 7.71 -9.61 -11.65
CA MET A 108 8.96 -9.88 -10.95
C MET A 108 8.62 -10.51 -9.60
N SER A 109 9.10 -11.72 -9.36
CA SER A 109 8.87 -12.47 -8.11
C SER A 109 10.21 -12.87 -7.48
N GLY A 110 10.20 -13.24 -6.20
CA GLY A 110 11.43 -13.57 -5.46
C GLY A 110 12.29 -12.35 -5.11
N LEU A 111 11.68 -11.16 -5.01
CA LEU A 111 12.37 -9.95 -4.54
C LEU A 111 12.46 -10.00 -3.00
N PRO A 112 13.56 -9.49 -2.40
CA PRO A 112 13.64 -9.33 -0.97
C PRO A 112 12.60 -8.32 -0.48
N VAL A 113 12.22 -8.41 0.79
CA VAL A 113 11.44 -7.36 1.45
C VAL A 113 12.25 -6.06 1.41
N PRO A 114 11.68 -4.93 0.98
CA PRO A 114 12.43 -3.67 0.93
C PRO A 114 12.84 -3.20 2.32
N ASP A 115 14.08 -2.72 2.46
CA ASP A 115 14.67 -2.29 3.75
C ASP A 115 13.86 -1.22 4.49
N PHE A 116 13.03 -0.43 3.80
CA PHE A 116 12.20 0.61 4.41
C PHE A 116 10.98 0.07 5.18
N VAL A 117 10.66 -1.22 5.05
CA VAL A 117 9.54 -1.85 5.74
C VAL A 117 9.84 -2.05 7.23
N ASP A 118 11.13 -2.18 7.61
CA ASP A 118 11.57 -2.36 9.01
C ASP A 118 11.72 -1.03 9.78
N CYS A 119 11.55 0.13 9.14
CA CYS A 119 11.78 1.44 9.77
C CYS A 119 10.65 1.89 10.72
N SER A 120 9.52 1.17 10.81
CA SER A 120 8.39 1.54 11.68
C SER A 120 8.64 1.28 13.17
N GLU A 121 9.66 0.50 13.55
CA GLU A 121 9.88 0.13 14.96
C GLU A 121 10.77 1.10 15.77
N GLN A 122 11.40 2.10 15.16
CA GLN A 122 12.33 3.00 15.89
C GLN A 122 11.71 4.32 16.38
N GLN A 123 10.41 4.55 16.22
CA GLN A 123 9.75 5.80 16.66
C GLN A 123 9.03 5.74 18.03
N GLU A 124 9.02 4.61 18.73
CA GLU A 124 8.50 4.55 20.12
C GLU A 124 9.57 4.80 21.20
N GLY A 125 10.84 5.05 20.82
CA GLY A 125 11.95 5.17 21.77
C GLY A 125 12.19 6.55 22.40
N ILE A 126 11.47 7.61 22.02
CA ILE A 126 11.78 8.98 22.49
C ILE A 126 10.51 9.71 22.89
N CYS A 127 10.01 9.43 24.10
CA CYS A 127 9.31 10.42 24.94
C CYS A 127 8.97 9.83 26.33
N ARG A 128 9.98 9.62 27.19
CA ARG A 128 9.81 9.65 28.65
C ARG A 128 11.04 10.27 29.31
N GLN A 129 11.11 11.58 29.30
CA GLN A 129 11.64 12.31 30.45
C GLN A 129 10.43 12.82 31.24
N GLN A 130 10.15 12.16 32.35
CA GLN A 130 9.19 12.63 33.33
C GLN A 130 9.87 13.74 34.14
N ASP A 131 9.46 14.99 33.95
CA ASP A 131 9.71 16.04 34.93
C ASP A 131 8.63 15.95 36.02
N SER A 132 9.05 15.57 37.22
CA SER A 132 8.21 15.51 38.43
C SER A 132 8.10 16.91 39.07
N PRO A 133 6.89 17.44 39.35
CA PRO A 133 6.74 18.82 39.82
C PRO A 133 6.85 19.03 41.34
N TYR A 134 7.49 18.13 42.10
CA TYR A 134 7.66 18.31 43.56
C TYR A 134 9.13 18.51 43.96
N VAL A 135 9.67 19.71 43.69
CA VAL A 135 10.78 20.27 44.46
C VAL A 135 10.47 21.74 44.77
N SER A 136 9.88 21.99 45.94
CA SER A 136 9.73 23.32 46.50
C SER A 136 10.87 23.59 47.49
N GLY A 137 11.78 24.48 47.09
CA GLY A 137 12.37 25.50 47.95
C GLY A 137 13.41 25.08 48.99
N MET A 138 14.69 25.12 48.60
CA MET A 138 15.75 25.51 49.54
C MET A 138 15.62 27.01 49.86
N LYS A 139 15.53 27.36 51.14
CA LYS A 139 15.99 28.66 51.66
C LYS A 139 17.00 28.41 52.78
N SER A 140 18.09 29.16 52.69
CA SER A 140 19.31 29.11 53.48
C SER A 140 19.27 30.02 54.72
N CYS A 141 20.26 29.80 55.61
CA CYS A 141 20.74 30.63 56.72
C CYS A 141 19.84 30.64 57.98
N HIS A 142 20.31 30.50 59.22
CA HIS A 142 21.63 30.61 59.87
C HIS A 142 21.86 29.45 60.85
#